data_AF-A0A4R1YCI3-F1
#
_entry.id   AF-A0A4R1YCI3-F1
#
_cell.length_a   1.000
_cell.length_b   1.000
_cell.length_c   1.000
_cell.angle_alpha   90.00
_cell.angle_beta   90.00
_cell.angle_gamma   90.00
#
_symmetry.space_group_name_H-M   'P 1'
#
loop_
_entity.id
_entity.type
_entity.pdbx_description
1 polymer ?
#
loop_
_entity_poly.entity_id
_entity_poly.type
_entity_poly.pdbx_seq_one_letter_code
_entity_poly.pdbx_strand_id
1 'polypeptide(L)'
;MFMNQRTSGVYSLLADYVRSPSLRHMREPRSLAKLALEIVTKLDQDSSIWKKWEGPRDKVLASAIDCWIPKDDMLAFLNGLPGPALTMTDLEQRMKAMIEEEYLGDPEPKLEAECLAIYQGEKEAGTEMPAIIGRLSDYVGAQWQRLRDEERAEAERRSEEARLERERRLLSYADCPWTQIKGSKFIYCRKNGRVFQLKPNSDKSLTLYRVQEVDDAASGDMIGRYRSRGDASKVVAKAAYEPEPFR
;
A
#
# COMPACT_ATOMS: atom_id res chain seq x y z
N MET A 1 22.88 -3.97 17.35
CA MET A 1 21.75 -3.10 16.96
C MET A 1 22.36 -1.94 16.19
N PHE A 2 22.22 -1.89 14.87
CA PHE A 2 22.78 -0.79 14.07
C PHE A 2 21.86 0.43 14.25
N MET A 3 22.35 1.45 14.95
CA MET A 3 21.65 2.73 15.08
C MET A 3 21.88 3.54 13.81
N ASN A 4 20.82 4.13 13.24
CA ASN A 4 20.97 5.04 12.10
C ASN A 4 21.73 6.32 12.52
N GLN A 5 22.19 7.11 11.54
CA GLN A 5 23.03 8.29 11.78
C GLN A 5 22.36 9.33 12.68
N ARG A 6 21.03 9.54 12.56
CA ARG A 6 20.24 10.43 13.41
C ARG A 6 20.23 9.96 14.86
N THR A 7 19.94 8.68 15.08
CA THR A 7 19.96 8.06 16.41
C THR A 7 21.35 8.08 17.02
N SER A 8 22.41 7.89 16.22
CA SER A 8 23.80 7.99 16.68
C SER A 8 24.16 9.42 17.12
N GLY A 9 23.71 10.45 16.39
CA GLY A 9 23.94 11.85 16.75
C GLY A 9 23.26 12.22 18.07
N VAL A 10 21.98 11.86 18.24
CA VAL A 10 21.26 12.07 19.51
C VAL A 10 21.94 11.31 20.65
N TYR A 11 22.31 10.04 20.42
CA TYR A 11 22.99 9.23 21.41
C TYR A 11 24.33 9.84 21.85
N SER A 12 25.13 10.38 20.93
CA SER A 12 26.39 11.05 21.28
C SER A 12 26.19 12.25 22.19
N LEU A 13 25.19 13.09 21.91
CA LEU A 13 24.89 14.28 22.71
C LEU A 13 24.39 13.90 24.12
N LEU A 14 23.52 12.88 24.20
CA LEU A 14 23.07 12.35 25.48
C LEU A 14 24.21 11.71 26.26
N ALA A 15 25.09 10.95 25.61
CA ALA A 15 26.23 10.31 26.24
C ALA A 15 27.22 11.34 26.80
N ASP A 16 27.51 12.40 26.03
CA ASP A 16 28.37 13.50 26.47
C ASP A 16 27.73 14.27 27.63
N TYR A 17 26.42 14.49 27.59
CA TYR A 17 25.68 15.15 28.66
C TYR A 17 25.69 14.34 29.96
N VAL A 18 25.56 13.02 29.89
CA VAL A 18 25.55 12.12 31.06
C VAL A 18 26.97 11.82 31.56
N ARG A 19 28.01 12.11 30.78
CA ARG A 19 29.42 11.88 31.16
C ARG A 19 29.89 12.73 32.36
N SER A 20 29.19 13.82 32.68
CA SER A 20 29.54 14.68 33.82
C SER A 20 29.29 13.96 35.16
N PRO A 21 30.29 13.90 36.08
CA PRO A 21 30.20 13.13 37.32
C PRO A 21 29.09 13.58 38.29
N SER A 22 28.76 14.87 38.30
CA SER A 22 27.66 15.37 39.11
C SER A 22 26.43 15.47 38.24
N LEU A 23 25.50 14.52 38.31
CA LEU A 23 24.22 14.54 37.56
C LEU A 23 23.26 15.70 37.97
N ARG A 24 23.78 16.75 38.63
CA ARG A 24 23.03 17.94 39.07
C ARG A 24 22.48 18.75 37.90
N HIS A 25 23.23 18.86 36.80
CA HIS A 25 22.81 19.56 35.58
C HIS A 25 21.62 18.88 34.89
N MET A 26 21.42 17.57 35.07
CA MET A 26 20.26 16.85 34.54
C MET A 26 18.92 17.27 35.18
N ARG A 27 18.97 17.95 36.33
CA ARG A 27 17.78 18.48 37.02
C ARG A 27 17.63 19.99 36.84
N GLU A 28 18.59 20.65 36.20
CA GLU A 28 18.57 22.09 36.00
C GLU A 28 17.83 22.45 34.70
N PRO A 29 16.74 23.25 34.77
CA PRO A 29 15.93 23.59 33.60
C PRO A 29 16.72 24.24 32.45
N ARG A 30 17.72 25.09 32.76
CA ARG A 30 18.54 25.77 31.75
C ARG A 30 19.45 24.81 31.01
N SER A 31 20.07 23.87 31.73
CA SER A 31 20.95 22.87 31.17
C SER A 31 20.19 21.86 30.30
N LEU A 32 18.94 21.54 30.67
CA LEU A 32 18.05 20.73 29.83
C LEU A 32 17.58 21.48 28.58
N ALA A 33 17.20 22.75 28.71
CA ALA A 33 16.80 23.57 27.56
C ALA A 33 17.96 23.73 26.56
N LYS A 34 19.19 23.90 27.06
CA LYS A 34 20.40 23.97 26.22
C LYS A 34 20.64 22.65 25.48
N LEU A 35 20.56 21.50 26.16
CA LEU A 35 20.70 20.19 25.52
C LEU A 35 19.61 19.95 24.47
N ALA A 36 18.36 20.31 24.77
CA ALA A 36 17.25 20.18 23.83
C ALA A 36 17.50 21.03 22.57
N LEU A 37 17.96 22.27 22.74
CA LEU A 37 18.33 23.14 21.63
C LEU A 37 19.50 22.56 20.81
N GLU A 38 20.53 22.02 21.46
CA GLU A 38 21.67 21.38 20.78
C GLU A 38 21.27 20.12 20.00
N ILE A 39 20.36 19.31 20.55
CA ILE A 39 19.82 18.12 19.87
C ILE A 39 19.03 18.55 18.63
N VAL A 40 18.12 19.51 18.76
CA VAL A 40 17.30 20.01 17.64
C VAL A 40 18.20 20.64 16.58
N THR A 41 19.11 21.54 16.98
CA THR A 41 20.04 22.22 16.07
C THR A 41 20.93 21.23 15.32
N LYS A 42 21.42 20.18 16.00
CA LYS A 42 22.26 19.17 15.34
C LYS A 42 21.46 18.29 14.38
N LEU A 43 20.23 17.93 14.73
CA LEU A 43 19.32 17.22 13.83
C LEU A 43 18.94 18.07 12.60
N ASP A 44 18.83 19.38 12.79
CA ASP A 44 18.51 20.35 11.74
C ASP A 44 19.73 20.70 10.87
N GLN A 45 20.94 20.76 11.44
CA GLN A 45 22.19 21.09 10.73
C GLN A 45 22.82 19.90 9.97
N ASP A 46 22.72 18.66 10.47
CA ASP A 46 23.44 17.51 9.91
C ASP A 46 22.70 16.71 8.83
N SER A 47 21.50 17.10 8.36
CA SER A 47 20.72 16.20 7.50
C SER A 47 20.05 16.75 6.24
N SER A 48 20.45 17.93 5.74
CA SER A 48 20.03 18.35 4.41
C SER A 48 21.23 18.53 3.49
N ILE A 49 21.47 17.53 2.63
CA ILE A 49 22.28 17.69 1.41
C ILE A 49 21.75 18.85 0.53
N TRP A 50 20.53 19.32 0.79
CA TRP A 50 19.80 20.35 0.09
C TRP A 50 20.01 21.75 0.69
N LYS A 51 21.24 22.29 0.62
CA LYS A 51 21.60 23.61 1.20
C LYS A 51 20.79 24.82 0.70
N LYS A 52 20.12 24.71 -0.45
CA LYS A 52 19.26 25.79 -0.99
C LYS A 52 17.83 25.76 -0.42
N TRP A 53 17.51 24.72 0.34
CA TRP A 53 16.20 24.45 0.90
C TRP A 53 16.18 24.85 2.37
N GLU A 54 16.27 26.16 2.58
CA GLU A 54 16.22 26.78 3.91
C GLU A 54 14.84 27.39 4.18
N GLY A 55 14.50 27.51 5.47
CA GLY A 55 13.30 28.22 5.91
C GLY A 55 11.98 27.59 5.44
N PRO A 56 10.99 28.38 4.99
CA PRO A 56 9.64 27.89 4.70
C PRO A 56 9.54 27.05 3.41
N ARG A 57 10.55 27.05 2.54
CA ARG A 57 10.49 26.41 1.21
C ARG A 57 10.17 24.92 1.28
N ASP A 58 10.81 24.21 2.20
CA ASP A 58 10.63 22.77 2.39
C ASP A 58 9.21 22.44 2.85
N LYS A 59 8.69 23.22 3.81
CA LYS A 59 7.32 23.05 4.31
C LYS A 59 6.28 23.32 3.23
N VAL A 60 6.46 24.37 2.44
CA VAL A 60 5.55 24.70 1.33
C VAL A 60 5.57 23.58 0.29
N LEU A 61 6.76 23.10 -0.11
CA LEU A 61 6.87 22.03 -1.08
C LEU A 61 6.22 20.74 -0.58
N ALA A 62 6.47 20.37 0.67
CA ALA A 62 5.87 19.17 1.27
C ALA A 62 4.33 19.21 1.25
N SER A 63 3.72 20.38 1.46
CA SER A 63 2.27 20.55 1.37
C SER A 63 1.74 20.59 -0.07
N ALA A 64 2.60 20.86 -1.06
CA ALA A 64 2.21 21.00 -2.46
C ALA A 64 2.47 19.73 -3.30
N ILE A 65 3.17 18.73 -2.74
CA ILE A 65 3.68 17.57 -3.48
C ILE A 65 2.56 16.77 -4.16
N ASP A 66 1.43 16.59 -3.49
CA ASP A 66 0.29 15.80 -3.96
C ASP A 66 -0.74 16.63 -4.76
N CYS A 67 -0.52 17.93 -4.90
CA CYS A 67 -1.51 18.89 -5.38
C CYS A 67 -1.47 19.18 -6.89
N TRP A 68 -0.62 18.52 -7.67
CA TRP A 68 -0.49 18.72 -9.14
C TRP A 68 -0.27 20.18 -9.57
N ILE A 69 0.44 20.98 -8.76
CA ILE A 69 0.76 22.37 -9.10
C ILE A 69 1.81 22.40 -10.22
N PRO A 70 1.65 23.23 -11.27
CA PRO A 70 2.66 23.39 -12.31
C PRO A 70 4.03 23.75 -11.73
N LYS A 71 5.06 22.98 -12.09
CA LYS A 71 6.41 23.12 -11.52
C LYS A 71 7.02 24.49 -11.77
N ASP A 72 6.76 25.11 -12.92
CA ASP A 72 7.25 26.45 -13.25
C ASP A 72 6.71 27.50 -12.27
N ASP A 73 5.41 27.43 -11.99
CA ASP A 73 4.74 28.35 -11.06
C ASP A 73 5.19 28.08 -9.62
N MET A 74 5.38 26.82 -9.25
CA MET A 74 5.93 26.44 -7.95
C MET A 74 7.37 26.95 -7.76
N LEU A 75 8.21 26.81 -8.78
CA LEU A 75 9.59 27.32 -8.77
C LEU A 75 9.61 28.85 -8.63
N ALA A 76 8.78 29.54 -9.39
CA ALA A 76 8.65 30.99 -9.32
C ALA A 76 8.24 31.44 -7.92
N PHE A 77 7.26 30.78 -7.31
CA PHE A 77 6.81 31.06 -5.95
C PHE A 77 7.93 30.82 -4.91
N LEU A 78 8.58 29.64 -4.95
CA LEU A 78 9.65 29.29 -4.01
C LEU A 78 10.85 30.25 -4.10
N ASN A 79 11.17 30.74 -5.29
CA ASN A 79 12.22 31.74 -5.51
C ASN A 79 11.84 33.14 -5.00
N GLY A 80 10.56 33.41 -4.74
CA GLY A 80 10.10 34.60 -4.02
C GLY A 80 10.37 34.55 -2.51
N LEU A 81 10.64 33.36 -1.95
CA LEU A 81 10.95 33.17 -0.54
C LEU A 81 12.45 33.40 -0.26
N PRO A 82 12.84 33.78 0.97
CA PRO A 82 14.24 33.95 1.33
C PRO A 82 15.10 32.70 1.06
N GLY A 83 16.29 32.91 0.52
CA GLY A 83 17.29 31.85 0.28
C GLY A 83 17.91 31.91 -1.11
N PRO A 84 18.91 31.06 -1.41
CA PRO A 84 19.56 31.00 -2.71
C PRO A 84 18.57 30.70 -3.84
N ALA A 85 18.80 31.19 -5.06
CA ALA A 85 17.93 30.87 -6.20
C ALA A 85 17.93 29.37 -6.49
N LEU A 86 16.74 28.78 -6.61
CA LEU A 86 16.49 27.41 -7.03
C LEU A 86 16.39 27.35 -8.55
N THR A 87 16.95 26.29 -9.12
CA THR A 87 16.74 25.87 -10.50
C THR A 87 15.62 24.84 -10.59
N MET A 88 15.10 24.59 -11.79
CA MET A 88 14.13 23.52 -12.00
C MET A 88 14.67 22.15 -11.54
N THR A 89 15.95 21.87 -11.79
CA THR A 89 16.59 20.64 -11.34
C THR A 89 16.64 20.54 -9.81
N ASP A 90 16.86 21.65 -9.09
CA ASP A 90 16.82 21.63 -7.63
C ASP A 90 15.41 21.27 -7.13
N LEU A 91 14.35 21.80 -7.76
CA LEU A 91 12.95 21.51 -7.45
C LEU A 91 12.61 20.04 -7.71
N GLU A 92 12.85 19.54 -8.91
CA GLU A 92 12.48 18.19 -9.30
C GLU A 92 13.19 17.12 -8.46
N GLN A 93 14.48 17.31 -8.18
CA GLN A 93 15.23 16.36 -7.36
C GLN A 93 14.82 16.44 -5.89
N ARG A 94 14.45 17.62 -5.37
CA ARG A 94 13.90 17.73 -4.01
C ARG A 94 12.54 17.05 -3.90
N MET A 95 11.64 17.27 -4.86
CA MET A 95 10.34 16.58 -4.91
C MET A 95 10.53 15.06 -4.94
N LYS A 96 11.43 14.58 -5.80
CA LYS A 96 11.77 13.15 -5.87
C LYS A 96 12.29 12.62 -4.53
N ALA A 97 13.23 13.33 -3.90
CA ALA A 97 13.76 12.93 -2.60
C ALA A 97 12.67 12.90 -1.51
N MET A 98 11.75 13.87 -1.52
CA MET A 98 10.61 13.88 -0.58
C MET A 98 9.66 12.69 -0.79
N ILE A 99 9.38 12.30 -2.03
CA ILE A 99 8.54 11.13 -2.34
C ILE A 99 9.25 9.83 -1.98
N GLU A 100 10.51 9.67 -2.40
CA GLU A 100 11.25 8.41 -2.27
C GLU A 100 11.86 8.18 -0.87
N GLU A 101 12.41 9.23 -0.25
CA GLU A 101 13.18 9.11 0.99
C GLU A 101 12.36 9.49 2.23
N GLU A 102 11.46 10.48 2.09
CA GLU A 102 10.62 10.96 3.19
C GLU A 102 9.21 10.33 3.19
N TYR A 103 8.92 9.46 2.22
CA TYR A 103 7.63 8.78 2.04
C TYR A 103 6.43 9.76 2.02
N LEU A 104 6.65 10.97 1.51
CA LEU A 104 5.54 11.86 1.18
C LEU A 104 4.78 11.28 -0.01
N GLY A 105 3.45 11.42 0.01
CA GLY A 105 2.58 10.78 -0.98
C GLY A 105 2.92 11.21 -2.42
N ASP A 106 2.80 10.27 -3.36
CA ASP A 106 2.92 10.58 -4.79
C ASP A 106 1.58 11.16 -5.30
N PRO A 107 1.57 12.26 -6.08
CA PRO A 107 0.36 12.77 -6.69
C PRO A 107 -0.37 11.70 -7.52
N GLU A 108 -1.64 11.46 -7.20
CA GLU A 108 -2.49 10.47 -7.88
C GLU A 108 -2.82 10.90 -9.32
N PRO A 109 -2.40 10.15 -10.35
CA PRO A 109 -2.63 10.53 -11.75
C PRO A 109 -4.09 10.77 -12.13
N LYS A 110 -5.04 10.05 -11.53
CA LYS A 110 -6.47 10.25 -11.80
C LYS A 110 -6.97 11.64 -11.41
N LEU A 111 -6.28 12.33 -10.50
CA LEU A 111 -6.68 13.64 -9.99
C LEU A 111 -6.01 14.82 -10.72
N GLU A 112 -5.07 14.56 -11.63
CA GLU A 112 -4.29 15.59 -12.32
C GLU A 112 -5.18 16.66 -12.98
N ALA A 113 -6.13 16.23 -13.83
CA ALA A 113 -6.99 17.15 -14.57
C ALA A 113 -7.87 18.02 -13.66
N GLU A 114 -8.39 17.44 -12.58
CA GLU A 114 -9.26 18.13 -11.63
C GLU A 114 -8.45 19.14 -10.79
N CYS A 115 -7.25 18.76 -10.35
CA CYS A 115 -6.35 19.64 -9.61
C CYS A 115 -5.85 20.80 -10.49
N LEU A 116 -5.51 20.54 -11.75
CA LEU A 116 -5.12 21.59 -12.70
C LEU A 116 -6.26 22.57 -12.97
N ALA A 117 -7.52 22.11 -13.06
CA ALA A 117 -8.67 22.97 -13.23
C ALA A 117 -8.90 23.88 -12.00
N ILE A 118 -8.77 23.33 -10.78
CA ILE A 118 -8.85 24.11 -9.54
C ILE A 118 -7.70 25.13 -9.50
N TYR A 119 -6.49 24.70 -9.81
CA TYR A 119 -5.31 25.57 -9.84
C TYR A 119 -5.50 26.76 -10.79
N GLN A 120 -5.94 26.51 -12.03
CA GLN A 120 -6.16 27.56 -13.02
C GLN A 120 -7.24 28.56 -12.57
N GLY A 121 -8.37 28.06 -12.05
CA GLY A 121 -9.44 28.93 -11.56
C GLY A 121 -9.01 29.83 -10.39
N GLU A 122 -8.21 29.30 -9.46
CA GLU A 122 -7.68 30.09 -8.35
C GLU A 122 -6.59 31.08 -8.78
N LYS A 123 -5.74 30.70 -9.74
CA LYS A 123 -4.72 31.57 -10.30
C LYS A 123 -5.35 32.78 -11.00
N GLU A 124 -6.41 32.57 -11.76
CA GLU A 124 -7.17 33.64 -12.43
C GLU A 124 -7.89 34.56 -11.44
N ALA A 125 -8.33 34.03 -10.29
CA ALA A 125 -8.91 34.81 -9.20
C ALA A 125 -7.87 35.65 -8.44
N GLY A 126 -6.58 35.46 -8.69
CA GLY A 126 -5.50 36.13 -7.97
C GLY A 126 -5.27 35.59 -6.56
N THR A 127 -5.66 34.34 -6.30
CA THR A 127 -5.47 33.69 -5.00
C THR A 127 -3.98 33.43 -4.74
N GLU A 128 -3.54 33.68 -3.51
CA GLU A 128 -2.16 33.44 -3.09
C GLU A 128 -1.80 31.95 -3.09
N MET A 129 -0.58 31.60 -3.54
CA MET A 129 -0.14 30.20 -3.69
C MET A 129 -0.36 29.32 -2.45
N PRO A 130 -0.09 29.77 -1.20
CA PRO A 130 -0.36 28.95 -0.01
C PRO A 130 -1.85 28.61 0.17
N ALA A 131 -2.76 29.51 -0.23
CA ALA A 131 -4.19 29.25 -0.18
C ALA A 131 -4.63 28.29 -1.29
N ILE A 132 -4.03 28.39 -2.48
CA ILE A 132 -4.23 27.41 -3.58
C ILE A 132 -3.80 26.01 -3.13
N ILE A 133 -2.59 25.89 -2.53
CA ILE A 133 -2.07 24.63 -1.98
C ILE A 133 -3.05 24.06 -0.94
N GLY A 134 -3.52 24.87 0.01
CA GLY A 134 -4.49 24.43 1.02
C GLY A 134 -5.77 23.87 0.41
N ARG A 135 -6.35 24.58 -0.57
CA ARG A 135 -7.55 24.15 -1.28
C ARG A 135 -7.35 22.84 -2.04
N LEU A 136 -6.22 22.68 -2.72
CA LEU A 136 -5.90 21.45 -3.46
C LEU A 136 -5.66 20.28 -2.52
N SER A 137 -4.97 20.50 -1.40
CA SER A 137 -4.75 19.46 -0.38
C SER A 137 -6.08 18.97 0.22
N ASP A 138 -7.00 19.88 0.52
CA ASP A 138 -8.36 19.52 0.97
C ASP A 138 -9.13 18.72 -0.09
N TYR A 139 -9.00 19.11 -1.37
CA TYR A 139 -9.62 18.42 -2.49
C TYR A 139 -9.10 16.98 -2.64
N VAL A 140 -7.77 16.81 -2.72
CA VAL A 140 -7.11 15.51 -2.81
C VAL A 140 -7.46 14.65 -1.60
N GLY A 141 -7.43 15.24 -0.40
CA GLY A 141 -7.89 14.66 0.86
C GLY A 141 -9.28 14.03 0.76
N ALA A 142 -10.23 14.74 0.18
CA ALA A 142 -11.61 14.28 -0.01
C ALA A 142 -11.74 13.17 -1.07
N GLN A 143 -10.96 13.22 -2.16
CA GLN A 143 -11.05 12.23 -3.24
C GLN A 143 -10.48 10.85 -2.87
N TRP A 144 -9.61 10.76 -1.85
CA TRP A 144 -9.06 9.47 -1.41
C TRP A 144 -10.12 8.42 -1.04
N GLN A 145 -11.27 8.83 -0.50
CA GLN A 145 -12.36 7.88 -0.21
C GLN A 145 -12.99 7.33 -1.51
N ARG A 146 -13.29 8.22 -2.46
CA ARG A 146 -13.84 7.83 -3.76
C ARG A 146 -12.92 6.85 -4.48
N LEU A 147 -11.63 7.14 -4.53
CA LEU A 147 -10.63 6.29 -5.18
C LEU A 147 -10.56 4.89 -4.53
N ARG A 148 -10.56 4.83 -3.20
CA ARG A 148 -10.58 3.55 -2.47
C ARG A 148 -11.83 2.73 -2.77
N ASP A 149 -12.99 3.38 -2.87
CA ASP A 149 -14.25 2.70 -3.17
C ASP A 149 -14.28 2.21 -4.62
N GLU A 150 -13.77 3.01 -5.58
CA GLU A 150 -13.60 2.60 -6.98
C GLU A 150 -12.67 1.37 -7.10
N GLU A 151 -11.50 1.40 -6.45
CA GLU A 151 -10.56 0.27 -6.44
C GLU A 151 -11.17 -0.99 -5.82
N ARG A 152 -11.93 -0.84 -4.72
CA ARG A 152 -12.63 -1.95 -4.09
C ARG A 152 -13.66 -2.55 -5.04
N ALA A 153 -14.47 -1.72 -5.71
CA ALA A 153 -15.46 -2.17 -6.67
C ALA A 153 -14.81 -2.88 -7.87
N GLU A 154 -13.70 -2.37 -8.40
CA GLU A 154 -12.95 -3.02 -9.47
C GLU A 154 -12.32 -4.36 -9.04
N ALA A 155 -11.78 -4.42 -7.82
CA ALA A 155 -11.25 -5.66 -7.25
C ALA A 155 -12.37 -6.69 -7.05
N GLU A 156 -13.54 -6.28 -6.55
CA GLU A 156 -14.72 -7.12 -6.41
C GLU A 156 -15.17 -7.66 -7.78
N ARG A 157 -15.32 -6.79 -8.78
CA ARG A 157 -15.66 -7.18 -10.16
C ARG A 157 -14.69 -8.20 -10.73
N ARG A 158 -13.37 -7.93 -10.65
CA ARG A 158 -12.33 -8.87 -11.12
C ARG A 158 -12.40 -10.21 -10.39
N SER A 159 -12.66 -10.20 -9.09
CA SER A 159 -12.83 -11.41 -8.29
C SER A 159 -14.06 -12.20 -8.73
N GLU A 160 -15.18 -11.52 -8.99
CA GLU A 160 -16.41 -12.15 -9.48
C GLU A 160 -16.26 -12.70 -10.89
N GLU A 161 -15.63 -11.97 -11.81
CA GLU A 161 -15.32 -12.43 -13.17
C GLU A 161 -14.41 -13.67 -13.14
N ALA A 162 -13.35 -13.65 -12.32
CA ALA A 162 -12.47 -14.81 -12.15
C ALA A 162 -13.17 -16.00 -11.50
N ARG A 163 -14.14 -15.77 -10.60
CA ARG A 163 -15.00 -16.83 -10.05
C ARG A 163 -15.89 -17.42 -11.14
N LEU A 164 -16.59 -16.58 -11.90
CA LEU A 164 -17.47 -16.99 -13.00
C LEU A 164 -16.70 -17.77 -14.07
N GLU A 165 -15.48 -17.36 -14.40
CA GLU A 165 -14.64 -18.09 -15.34
C GLU A 165 -14.26 -19.48 -14.82
N ARG A 166 -13.90 -19.60 -13.53
CA ARG A 166 -13.62 -20.90 -12.91
C ARG A 166 -14.85 -21.80 -12.89
N GLU A 167 -16.02 -21.25 -12.57
CA GLU A 167 -17.30 -21.98 -12.61
C GLU A 167 -17.63 -22.44 -14.03
N ARG A 168 -17.49 -21.56 -15.04
CA ARG A 168 -17.67 -21.90 -16.46
C ARG A 168 -16.73 -23.02 -16.89
N ARG A 169 -15.45 -22.97 -16.51
CA ARG A 169 -14.48 -24.03 -16.83
C ARG A 169 -14.91 -25.38 -16.24
N LEU A 170 -15.32 -25.41 -14.97
CA LEU A 170 -15.81 -26.62 -14.31
C LEU A 170 -17.04 -27.22 -15.02
N LEU A 171 -18.00 -26.38 -15.40
CA LEU A 171 -19.23 -26.79 -16.08
C LEU A 171 -19.01 -27.17 -17.56
N SER A 172 -17.97 -26.62 -18.20
CA SER A 172 -17.61 -26.92 -19.60
C SER A 172 -16.92 -28.26 -19.82
N TYR A 173 -16.86 -29.12 -18.80
CA TYR A 173 -16.15 -30.41 -18.83
C TYR A 173 -14.62 -30.33 -19.02
N ALA A 174 -14.04 -29.14 -19.00
CA ALA A 174 -12.59 -28.94 -19.01
C ALA A 174 -11.97 -29.27 -17.65
N ASP A 175 -10.71 -29.74 -17.67
CA ASP A 175 -9.95 -29.93 -16.45
C ASP A 175 -9.75 -28.60 -15.71
N CYS A 176 -10.03 -28.58 -14.41
CA CYS A 176 -10.00 -27.37 -13.61
C CYS A 176 -9.49 -27.65 -12.19
N PRO A 177 -8.80 -26.67 -11.55
CA PRO A 177 -8.43 -26.76 -10.15
C PRO A 177 -9.67 -26.70 -9.25
N TRP A 178 -9.45 -26.90 -7.95
CA TRP A 178 -10.49 -26.78 -6.92
C TRP A 178 -11.22 -25.43 -7.02
N THR A 179 -12.50 -25.49 -7.39
CA THR A 179 -13.39 -24.37 -7.63
C THR A 179 -14.61 -24.52 -6.73
N GLN A 180 -14.91 -23.49 -5.97
CA GLN A 180 -16.14 -23.40 -5.20
C GLN A 180 -17.19 -22.67 -6.02
N ILE A 181 -18.38 -23.25 -6.13
CA ILE A 181 -19.51 -22.66 -6.86
C ILE A 181 -20.30 -21.79 -5.90
N LYS A 182 -20.77 -20.63 -6.36
CA LYS A 182 -21.61 -19.74 -5.57
C LYS A 182 -22.85 -20.47 -5.05
N GLY A 183 -23.05 -20.46 -3.74
CA GLY A 183 -24.17 -21.14 -3.05
C GLY A 183 -23.90 -22.59 -2.65
N SER A 184 -22.87 -23.24 -3.22
CA SER A 184 -22.47 -24.59 -2.81
C SER A 184 -21.60 -24.56 -1.55
N LYS A 185 -21.86 -25.51 -0.65
CA LYS A 185 -21.02 -25.75 0.53
C LYS A 185 -19.79 -26.60 0.20
N PHE A 186 -19.69 -27.09 -1.04
CA PHE A 186 -18.68 -28.03 -1.49
C PHE A 186 -17.73 -27.40 -2.51
N ILE A 187 -16.55 -28.00 -2.65
CA ILE A 187 -15.53 -27.56 -3.60
C ILE A 187 -15.33 -28.66 -4.62
N TYR A 188 -15.36 -28.32 -5.90
CA TYR A 188 -15.29 -29.26 -6.99
C TYR A 188 -13.98 -29.13 -7.75
N CYS A 189 -13.46 -30.21 -8.33
CA CYS A 189 -12.48 -30.12 -9.39
C CYS A 189 -12.79 -31.16 -10.46
N ARG A 190 -12.27 -30.90 -11.67
CA ARG A 190 -12.33 -31.85 -12.77
C ARG A 190 -10.93 -32.20 -13.21
N LYS A 191 -10.65 -33.51 -13.34
CA LYS A 191 -9.37 -34.00 -13.83
C LYS A 191 -9.58 -35.25 -14.67
N ASN A 192 -8.98 -35.27 -15.86
CA ASN A 192 -9.15 -36.34 -16.84
C ASN A 192 -10.65 -36.64 -17.10
N GLY A 193 -11.46 -35.59 -17.25
CA GLY A 193 -12.90 -35.71 -17.50
C GLY A 193 -13.75 -36.18 -16.31
N ARG A 194 -13.17 -36.52 -15.17
CA ARG A 194 -13.89 -36.97 -13.95
C ARG A 194 -14.09 -35.83 -12.95
N VAL A 195 -15.22 -35.81 -12.26
CA VAL A 195 -15.54 -34.80 -11.24
C VAL A 195 -15.26 -35.32 -9.84
N PHE A 196 -14.61 -34.49 -9.05
CA PHE A 196 -14.31 -34.74 -7.65
C PHE A 196 -14.91 -33.63 -6.79
N GLN A 197 -15.49 -34.01 -5.66
CA GLN A 197 -16.16 -33.11 -4.73
C GLN A 197 -15.52 -33.24 -3.34
N LEU A 198 -15.21 -32.11 -2.72
CA LEU A 198 -14.76 -32.02 -1.33
C LEU A 198 -15.88 -31.48 -0.46
N LYS A 199 -16.29 -32.30 0.52
CA LYS A 199 -17.25 -31.92 1.55
C LYS A 199 -16.50 -31.57 2.85
N PRO A 200 -16.63 -30.35 3.39
CA PRO A 200 -16.03 -30.01 4.67
C PRO A 200 -16.80 -30.69 5.80
N ASN A 201 -16.08 -31.28 6.74
CA ASN A 201 -16.62 -31.88 7.94
C ASN A 201 -16.53 -30.91 9.13
N SER A 202 -17.26 -31.21 10.22
CA SER A 202 -17.27 -30.42 11.45
C SER A 202 -15.90 -30.31 12.15
N ASP A 203 -15.01 -31.29 11.94
CA ASP A 203 -13.65 -31.33 12.49
C ASP A 203 -12.61 -30.62 11.62
N LYS A 204 -13.04 -29.80 10.65
CA LYS A 204 -12.20 -29.10 9.66
C LYS A 204 -11.46 -30.02 8.68
N SER A 205 -11.70 -31.33 8.71
CA SER A 205 -11.24 -32.24 7.66
C SER A 205 -12.14 -32.15 6.42
N LEU A 206 -11.66 -32.67 5.30
CA LEU A 206 -12.36 -32.69 4.02
C LEU A 206 -12.58 -34.15 3.59
N THR A 207 -13.81 -34.52 3.28
CA THR A 207 -14.11 -35.82 2.66
C THR A 207 -14.16 -35.66 1.15
N LEU A 208 -13.38 -36.48 0.45
CA LEU A 208 -13.31 -36.51 -1.01
C LEU A 208 -14.29 -37.57 -1.56
N TYR A 209 -15.11 -37.14 -2.51
CA TYR A 209 -16.01 -37.98 -3.28
C TYR A 209 -15.68 -37.88 -4.76
N ARG A 210 -15.88 -38.97 -5.50
CA ARG A 210 -16.03 -38.95 -6.95
C ARG A 210 -17.51 -38.85 -7.28
N VAL A 211 -17.91 -37.83 -8.03
CA VAL A 211 -19.31 -37.60 -8.43
C VAL A 211 -19.44 -37.62 -9.94
N GLN A 212 -20.62 -37.96 -10.46
CA GLN A 212 -20.90 -37.94 -11.90
C GLN A 212 -21.19 -36.52 -12.39
N GLU A 213 -21.85 -35.73 -11.57
CA GLU A 213 -22.29 -34.38 -11.90
C GLU A 213 -21.93 -33.39 -10.79
N VAL A 214 -21.88 -32.12 -11.16
CA VAL A 214 -21.58 -31.00 -10.26
C VAL A 214 -22.88 -30.59 -9.57
N ASP A 215 -23.30 -31.38 -8.59
CA ASP A 215 -24.50 -31.16 -7.79
C ASP A 215 -24.23 -31.48 -6.30
N ASP A 216 -24.76 -30.64 -5.42
CA ASP A 216 -24.65 -30.79 -3.98
C ASP A 216 -25.47 -32.01 -3.49
N ALA A 217 -26.56 -32.36 -4.19
CA ALA A 217 -27.37 -33.53 -3.91
C ALA A 217 -26.79 -34.84 -4.48
N ALA A 218 -25.78 -34.76 -5.35
CA ALA A 218 -25.17 -35.95 -5.93
C ALA A 218 -24.50 -36.83 -4.86
N SER A 219 -24.92 -38.09 -4.81
CA SER A 219 -24.24 -39.13 -4.06
C SER A 219 -23.08 -39.67 -4.90
N GLY A 220 -21.86 -39.40 -4.45
CA GLY A 220 -20.64 -39.91 -5.08
C GLY A 220 -20.01 -41.08 -4.33
N ASP A 221 -19.06 -41.75 -4.97
CA ASP A 221 -18.23 -42.77 -4.32
C ASP A 221 -17.21 -42.09 -3.41
N MET A 222 -17.24 -42.41 -2.11
CA MET A 222 -16.30 -41.87 -1.14
C MET A 222 -14.90 -42.43 -1.39
N ILE A 223 -13.93 -41.55 -1.65
CA ILE A 223 -12.52 -41.96 -1.82
C ILE A 223 -11.80 -41.98 -0.47
N GLY A 224 -12.02 -40.96 0.36
CA GLY A 224 -11.34 -40.87 1.64
C GLY A 224 -11.46 -39.50 2.33
N ARG A 225 -10.80 -39.37 3.48
CA ARG A 225 -10.81 -38.17 4.33
C ARG A 225 -9.41 -37.56 4.41
N TYR A 226 -9.31 -36.25 4.26
CA TYR A 226 -8.05 -35.50 4.14
C TYR A 226 -8.05 -34.28 5.06
N ARG A 227 -6.86 -33.87 5.51
CA ARG A 227 -6.69 -32.66 6.33
C ARG A 227 -6.66 -31.39 5.50
N SER A 228 -6.13 -31.45 4.28
CA SER A 228 -5.96 -30.28 3.42
C SER A 228 -6.37 -30.56 1.98
N ARG A 229 -6.66 -29.48 1.23
CA ARG A 229 -6.90 -29.56 -0.23
C ARG A 229 -5.68 -30.11 -0.98
N GLY A 230 -4.47 -29.82 -0.51
CA GLY A 230 -3.23 -30.32 -1.10
C GLY A 230 -3.12 -31.85 -1.03
N ASP A 231 -3.55 -32.45 0.08
CA ASP A 231 -3.55 -33.91 0.25
C ASP A 231 -4.58 -34.56 -0.68
N ALA A 232 -5.77 -33.97 -0.79
CA ALA A 232 -6.79 -34.42 -1.73
C ALA A 232 -6.33 -34.31 -3.19
N SER A 233 -5.64 -33.21 -3.58
CA SER A 233 -5.09 -33.05 -4.93
C SER A 233 -4.12 -34.15 -5.34
N LYS A 234 -3.28 -34.61 -4.41
CA LYS A 234 -2.34 -35.72 -4.66
C LYS A 234 -3.06 -37.02 -4.98
N VAL A 235 -4.18 -37.28 -4.29
CA VAL A 235 -5.01 -38.47 -4.54
C VAL A 235 -5.79 -38.33 -5.83
N VAL A 236 -6.41 -37.18 -6.09
CA VAL A 236 -7.09 -36.90 -7.37
C VAL A 236 -6.15 -37.10 -8.55
N ALA A 237 -4.87 -36.72 -8.43
CA ALA A 237 -3.89 -36.92 -9.50
C ALA A 237 -3.64 -38.39 -9.86
N LYS A 238 -3.87 -39.33 -8.93
CA LYS A 238 -3.78 -40.77 -9.18
C LYS A 238 -5.14 -41.35 -9.57
N ALA A 239 -6.15 -41.09 -8.74
CA ALA A 239 -7.52 -41.59 -8.91
C ALA A 239 -8.18 -41.13 -10.22
N ALA A 240 -7.73 -40.03 -10.84
CA ALA A 240 -8.23 -39.58 -12.14
C ALA A 240 -7.84 -40.52 -13.31
N TYR A 241 -6.77 -41.31 -13.17
CA TYR A 241 -6.24 -42.17 -14.22
C TYR A 241 -6.39 -43.67 -13.92
N GLU A 242 -6.75 -44.04 -12.70
CA GLU A 242 -7.02 -45.44 -12.36
C GLU A 242 -8.29 -45.93 -13.09
N PRO A 243 -8.28 -47.16 -13.65
CA PRO A 243 -9.47 -47.75 -14.25
C PRO A 243 -10.58 -47.87 -13.19
N GLU A 244 -11.83 -47.73 -13.62
CA GLU A 244 -12.94 -47.95 -12.68
C GLU A 244 -12.88 -49.40 -12.17
N PRO A 245 -13.02 -49.62 -10.85
CA PRO A 245 -13.21 -50.97 -10.36
C PRO A 245 -14.47 -51.51 -11.04
N PHE A 246 -14.33 -52.62 -11.78
CA PHE A 246 -15.46 -53.31 -12.40
C PHE A 246 -16.53 -53.53 -11.33
N ARG A 247 -17.69 -52.87 -11.50
CA ARG A 247 -18.90 -53.20 -10.74
C ARG A 247 -19.61 -54.36 -11.41
#